data_AF-A0A2V9AU23-F1
#
_entry.id   AF-A0A2V9AU23-F1
#
_cell.length_a   1.000
_cell.length_b   1.000
_cell.length_c   1.000
_cell.angle_alpha   90.00
_cell.angle_beta   90.00
_cell.angle_gamma   90.00
#
_symmetry.space_group_name_H-M   'P 1'
#
loop_
_entity.id
_entity.type
_entity.pdbx_description
1 polymer ?
#
loop_
_entity_poly.entity_id
_entity_poly.type
_entity_poly.pdbx_seq_one_letter_code
_entity_poly.pdbx_strand_id
1 'polypeptide(L)'
;MTEWCSTCSYNRVEPGRTKCAACRTREWREKNPEKQLEQYETDRLKRFGVDSYWYDEKLAEQHGVCAICGKPETAKRNGKVLRLSVDHDHKTGKPRSLLCAGCNRGIGLFGEDPQRLEAAARYLRQHQDSPTATVTSTR
;
A
#
# COMPACT_ATOMS: atom_id res chain seq x y z
N MET A 1 -10.22 27.22 -39.68
CA MET A 1 -10.15 28.08 -38.48
C MET A 1 -9.87 27.21 -37.28
N THR A 2 -8.83 27.50 -36.50
CA THR A 2 -8.62 26.81 -35.21
C THR A 2 -9.63 27.32 -34.21
N GLU A 3 -10.45 26.42 -33.70
CA GLU A 3 -11.45 26.73 -32.68
C GLU A 3 -10.82 26.65 -31.28
N TRP A 4 -11.38 27.43 -30.35
CA TRP A 4 -10.96 27.47 -28.95
C TRP A 4 -11.87 26.61 -28.09
N CYS A 5 -11.30 26.03 -27.04
CA CYS A 5 -12.04 25.18 -26.12
C CYS A 5 -13.18 25.93 -25.44
N SER A 6 -14.40 25.41 -25.55
CA SER A 6 -15.60 26.01 -24.93
C SER A 6 -15.59 26.00 -23.40
N THR A 7 -14.65 25.30 -22.75
CA THR A 7 -14.55 25.21 -21.29
C THR A 7 -13.45 26.09 -20.71
N CYS A 8 -12.25 26.10 -21.32
CA CYS A 8 -11.12 26.86 -20.77
C CYS A 8 -10.73 28.08 -21.62
N SER A 9 -11.29 28.21 -22.82
CA SER A 9 -11.08 29.32 -23.76
C SER A 9 -9.64 29.58 -24.21
N TYR A 10 -8.65 28.87 -23.67
CA TYR A 10 -7.23 29.06 -23.95
C TYR A 10 -6.56 27.89 -24.68
N ASN A 11 -7.11 26.68 -24.60
CA ASN A 11 -6.58 25.55 -25.37
C ASN A 11 -7.29 25.43 -26.71
N ARG A 12 -6.55 25.08 -27.77
CA ARG A 12 -7.13 24.76 -29.08
C ARG A 12 -7.86 23.42 -29.04
N VAL A 13 -8.82 23.25 -29.94
CA VAL A 13 -9.57 21.99 -30.13
C VAL A 13 -9.28 21.38 -31.49
N GLU A 14 -9.41 20.05 -31.53
CA GLU A 14 -9.36 19.27 -32.78
C GLU A 14 -10.62 19.58 -33.62
N PRO A 15 -10.55 19.50 -34.96
CA PRO A 15 -11.71 19.68 -35.81
C PRO A 15 -12.89 18.77 -35.38
N GLY A 16 -14.10 19.34 -35.29
CA GLY A 16 -15.31 18.62 -34.89
C GLY A 16 -15.46 18.40 -33.38
N ARG A 17 -14.62 19.01 -32.54
CA ARG A 17 -14.73 18.94 -31.07
C ARG A 17 -14.93 20.33 -30.46
N THR A 18 -15.78 20.42 -29.44
CA THR A 18 -16.05 21.68 -28.73
C THR A 18 -15.16 21.92 -27.50
N LYS A 19 -14.61 20.85 -26.91
CA LYS A 19 -13.73 20.91 -25.73
C LYS A 19 -12.35 20.36 -26.06
N CYS A 20 -11.28 20.92 -25.47
CA CYS A 20 -9.92 20.41 -25.62
C CYS A 20 -9.71 19.10 -24.85
N ALA A 21 -8.69 18.32 -25.23
CA ALA A 21 -8.37 17.04 -24.59
C ALA A 21 -8.24 17.16 -23.07
N ALA A 22 -7.55 18.20 -22.56
CA ALA A 22 -7.38 18.41 -21.13
C ALA A 22 -8.71 18.62 -20.38
N CYS A 23 -9.62 19.43 -20.93
CA CYS A 23 -10.93 19.67 -20.32
C CYS A 23 -11.82 18.42 -20.38
N ARG A 24 -11.77 17.66 -21.48
CA ARG A 24 -12.48 16.37 -21.60
C ARG A 24 -11.98 15.36 -20.57
N THR A 25 -10.65 15.23 -20.43
CA THR A 25 -10.04 14.32 -19.45
C THR A 25 -10.40 14.71 -18.02
N ARG A 26 -10.38 16.01 -17.69
CA ARG A 26 -10.80 16.50 -16.37
C ARG A 26 -12.25 16.15 -16.08
N GLU A 27 -13.16 16.47 -16.99
CA GLU A 27 -14.58 16.15 -16.84
C GLU A 27 -14.84 14.64 -16.76
N TRP A 28 -14.12 13.84 -17.55
CA TRP A 28 -14.20 12.37 -17.46
C TRP A 28 -13.74 11.88 -16.08
N ARG A 29 -12.63 12.40 -15.54
CA ARG A 29 -12.16 12.05 -14.19
C ARG A 29 -13.20 12.39 -13.14
N GLU A 30 -13.73 13.61 -13.15
CA GLU A 30 -14.77 14.06 -12.22
C GLU A 30 -16.02 13.16 -12.24
N LYS A 31 -16.45 12.72 -13.43
CA LYS A 31 -17.60 11.83 -13.60
C LYS A 31 -17.32 10.36 -13.30
N ASN A 32 -16.05 9.94 -13.27
CA ASN A 32 -15.66 8.53 -13.14
C ASN A 32 -14.67 8.32 -11.96
N PRO A 33 -15.02 8.71 -10.72
CA PRO A 33 -14.13 8.56 -9.58
C PRO A 33 -13.77 7.09 -9.28
N GLU A 34 -14.69 6.15 -9.51
CA GLU A 34 -14.46 4.72 -9.28
C GLU A 34 -13.42 4.15 -10.24
N LYS A 35 -13.50 4.50 -11.53
CA LYS A 35 -12.51 4.09 -12.55
C LYS A 35 -11.12 4.64 -12.25
N GLN A 36 -11.03 5.84 -11.68
CA GLN A 36 -9.75 6.37 -11.23
C GLN A 36 -9.15 5.57 -10.08
N LEU A 37 -9.98 5.13 -9.13
CA LEU A 37 -9.54 4.27 -8.04
C LEU A 37 -9.07 2.91 -8.57
N GLU A 38 -9.87 2.25 -9.41
CA GLU A 38 -9.53 0.97 -10.05
C GLU A 38 -8.20 1.06 -10.82
N GLN A 39 -8.03 2.13 -11.61
CA GLN A 39 -6.80 2.36 -12.36
C GLN A 39 -5.61 2.61 -11.44
N TYR A 40 -5.78 3.42 -10.39
CA TYR A 40 -4.74 3.65 -9.39
C TYR A 40 -4.32 2.34 -8.69
N GLU A 41 -5.27 1.48 -8.33
CA GLU A 41 -4.96 0.19 -7.72
C GLU A 41 -4.21 -0.72 -8.68
N THR A 42 -4.67 -0.80 -9.92
CA THR A 42 -4.01 -1.57 -10.98
C THR A 42 -2.57 -1.09 -11.20
N ASP A 43 -2.36 0.21 -11.34
CA ASP A 43 -1.04 0.80 -11.57
C ASP A 43 -0.13 0.64 -10.35
N ARG A 44 -0.69 0.63 -9.14
CA ARG A 44 0.05 0.33 -7.90
C ARG A 44 0.56 -1.11 -7.91
N LEU A 45 -0.29 -2.08 -8.24
CA LEU A 45 0.04 -3.50 -8.24
C LEU A 45 1.04 -3.88 -9.34
N LYS A 46 0.89 -3.28 -10.53
CA LYS A 46 1.84 -3.46 -11.65
C LYS A 46 3.29 -3.15 -11.29
N ARG A 47 3.55 -2.21 -10.38
CA ARG A 47 4.91 -1.89 -9.91
C ARG A 47 5.60 -3.05 -9.21
N PHE A 48 4.82 -3.96 -8.65
CA PHE A 48 5.30 -5.16 -7.97
C PHE A 48 5.17 -6.42 -8.84
N GLY A 49 4.83 -6.25 -10.14
CA GLY A 49 4.68 -7.37 -11.06
C GLY A 49 3.47 -8.27 -10.77
N VAL A 50 2.47 -7.75 -10.05
CA VAL A 50 1.24 -8.50 -9.68
C VAL A 50 0.00 -7.79 -10.22
N ASP A 51 -1.08 -8.56 -10.35
CA ASP A 51 -2.41 -8.05 -10.65
C ASP A 51 -3.34 -8.15 -9.43
N SER A 52 -4.61 -7.78 -9.61
CA SER A 52 -5.61 -7.88 -8.55
C SER A 52 -5.92 -9.32 -8.16
N TYR A 53 -5.86 -10.27 -9.11
CA TYR A 53 -6.12 -11.67 -8.83
C TYR A 53 -5.09 -12.23 -7.85
N TRP A 54 -3.80 -11.99 -8.13
CA TRP A 54 -2.71 -12.36 -7.21
C TRP A 54 -2.91 -11.75 -5.82
N TYR A 55 -3.29 -10.47 -5.76
CA TYR A 55 -3.51 -9.79 -4.47
C TYR A 55 -4.63 -10.45 -3.67
N ASP A 56 -5.78 -10.70 -4.32
CA ASP A 56 -6.96 -11.22 -3.66
C ASP A 56 -6.77 -12.68 -3.25
N GLU A 57 -6.12 -13.50 -4.09
CA GLU A 57 -5.68 -14.86 -3.75
C GLU A 57 -4.76 -14.85 -2.54
N LYS A 58 -3.73 -13.97 -2.54
CA LYS A 58 -2.79 -13.86 -1.42
C LYS A 58 -3.45 -13.39 -0.13
N LEU A 59 -4.41 -12.47 -0.24
CA LEU A 59 -5.19 -11.99 0.90
C LEU A 59 -6.05 -13.11 1.50
N ALA A 60 -6.67 -13.93 0.64
CA ALA A 60 -7.47 -15.07 1.05
C ALA A 60 -6.63 -16.17 1.71
N GLU A 61 -5.48 -16.52 1.12
CA GLU A 61 -4.49 -17.45 1.70
C GLU A 61 -4.05 -17.01 3.10
N GLN A 62 -3.89 -15.70 3.30
CA GLN A 62 -3.49 -15.11 4.58
C GLN A 62 -4.65 -14.83 5.54
N HIS A 63 -5.89 -15.21 5.21
CA HIS A 63 -7.08 -14.90 6.01
C HIS A 63 -7.24 -13.40 6.35
N GLY A 64 -6.83 -12.52 5.42
CA GLY A 64 -6.97 -11.08 5.59
C GLY A 64 -5.99 -10.42 6.58
N VAL A 65 -4.94 -11.12 7.02
CA VAL A 65 -3.97 -10.59 7.99
C VAL A 65 -2.53 -10.53 7.47
N CYS A 66 -1.68 -9.75 8.13
CA CYS A 66 -0.25 -9.63 7.82
C CYS A 66 0.47 -10.98 7.98
N ALA A 67 1.26 -11.38 6.97
CA ALA A 67 2.00 -12.64 7.00
C ALA A 67 3.09 -12.73 8.10
N ILE A 68 3.58 -11.59 8.61
CA ILE A 68 4.59 -11.55 9.68
C ILE A 68 3.95 -11.59 11.07
N CYS A 69 2.97 -10.73 11.34
CA CYS A 69 2.45 -10.54 12.70
C CYS A 69 1.07 -11.14 12.95
N GLY A 70 0.40 -11.67 11.92
CA GLY A 70 -0.93 -12.28 12.03
C GLY A 70 -2.05 -11.29 12.38
N LYS A 71 -1.81 -9.98 12.25
CA LYS A 71 -2.77 -8.91 12.59
C LYS A 71 -3.28 -8.21 11.33
N PRO A 72 -4.54 -7.70 11.35
CA PRO A 72 -5.05 -6.87 10.28
C PRO A 72 -4.26 -5.55 10.18
N GLU A 73 -4.40 -4.86 9.05
CA GLU A 73 -3.89 -3.49 8.90
C GLU A 73 -4.61 -2.54 9.86
N THR A 74 -3.86 -1.61 10.44
CA THR A 74 -4.39 -0.59 11.36
C THR A 74 -3.98 0.83 10.94
N ALA A 75 -2.98 0.97 10.06
CA ALA A 75 -2.59 2.25 9.52
C ALA A 75 -3.75 2.88 8.74
N LYS A 76 -3.98 4.17 8.96
CA LYS A 76 -5.03 4.94 8.31
C LYS A 76 -4.46 6.06 7.46
N ARG A 77 -5.11 6.35 6.34
CA ARG A 77 -4.88 7.54 5.53
C ARG A 77 -6.23 8.17 5.21
N ASN A 78 -6.37 9.47 5.47
CA ASN A 78 -7.62 10.21 5.29
C ASN A 78 -8.82 9.52 5.96
N GLY A 79 -8.64 9.03 7.18
CA GLY A 79 -9.68 8.35 7.97
C GLY A 79 -9.96 6.89 7.58
N LYS A 80 -9.41 6.37 6.48
CA LYS A 80 -9.64 5.00 6.01
C LYS A 80 -8.47 4.09 6.35
N VAL A 81 -8.75 2.88 6.79
CA VAL A 81 -7.73 1.83 7.00
C VAL A 81 -7.13 1.46 5.64
N LEU A 82 -5.80 1.34 5.61
CA LEU A 82 -5.08 0.95 4.42
C LEU A 82 -5.28 -0.53 4.09
N ARG A 83 -5.01 -0.89 2.84
CA ARG A 83 -4.84 -2.28 2.44
C ARG A 83 -3.48 -2.79 2.93
N LEU A 84 -3.34 -4.10 3.13
CA LEU A 84 -2.02 -4.70 3.34
C LEU A 84 -1.10 -4.39 2.15
N SER A 85 0.14 -4.06 2.43
CA SER A 85 1.16 -3.72 1.44
C SER A 85 1.66 -4.99 0.74
N VAL A 86 1.89 -4.90 -0.58
CA VAL A 86 2.60 -5.95 -1.31
C VAL A 86 4.07 -5.86 -0.95
N ASP A 87 4.53 -6.86 -0.23
CA ASP A 87 5.92 -7.02 0.12
C ASP A 87 6.68 -7.70 -1.02
N HIS A 88 7.89 -7.25 -1.30
CA HIS A 88 8.71 -7.73 -2.42
C HIS A 88 10.19 -7.68 -2.05
N ASP A 89 10.96 -8.58 -2.64
CA ASP A 89 12.41 -8.59 -2.49
C ASP A 89 13.02 -7.42 -3.28
N HIS A 90 13.75 -6.51 -2.62
CA HIS A 90 14.28 -5.32 -3.30
C HIS A 90 15.44 -5.61 -4.28
N LYS A 91 16.00 -6.82 -4.29
CA LYS A 91 17.06 -7.21 -5.25
C LYS A 91 16.47 -7.77 -6.54
N THR A 92 15.39 -8.53 -6.44
CA THR A 92 14.78 -9.27 -7.56
C THR A 92 13.47 -8.67 -8.04
N GLY A 93 12.83 -7.83 -7.23
CA GLY A 93 11.49 -7.30 -7.47
C GLY A 93 10.38 -8.33 -7.29
N LYS A 94 10.69 -9.58 -6.93
CA LYS A 94 9.68 -10.64 -6.81
C LYS A 94 8.78 -10.40 -5.59
N PRO A 95 7.45 -10.48 -5.74
CA PRO A 95 6.53 -10.36 -4.64
C PRO A 95 6.68 -11.56 -3.69
N ARG A 96 6.59 -11.30 -2.38
CA ARG A 96 6.67 -12.32 -1.31
C ARG A 96 5.29 -12.60 -0.72
N SER A 97 4.67 -11.60 -0.10
CA SER A 97 3.39 -11.73 0.61
C SER A 97 2.72 -10.37 0.83
N LEU A 98 1.61 -10.34 1.58
CA LEU A 98 0.99 -9.10 2.05
C LEU A 98 1.34 -8.83 3.52
N LEU A 99 1.82 -7.62 3.80
CA LEU A 99 2.24 -7.18 5.14
C LEU A 99 1.50 -5.93 5.59
N CYS A 100 1.29 -5.78 6.90
CA CYS A 100 0.84 -4.49 7.42
C CYS A 100 1.95 -3.44 7.29
N ALA A 101 1.58 -2.16 7.24
CA ALA A 101 2.49 -1.04 7.04
C ALA A 101 3.59 -0.97 8.10
N GLY A 102 3.30 -1.42 9.32
CA GLY A 102 4.28 -1.52 10.41
C GLY A 102 5.36 -2.56 10.14
N CYS A 103 4.96 -3.80 9.85
CA CYS A 103 5.90 -4.89 9.56
C CYS A 103 6.70 -4.63 8.27
N ASN A 104 6.03 -4.19 7.20
CA ASN A 104 6.67 -3.89 5.91
C ASN A 104 7.76 -2.82 6.05
N ARG A 105 7.46 -1.74 6.79
CA ARG A 105 8.45 -0.70 7.08
C ARG A 105 9.53 -1.20 8.03
N GLY A 106 9.18 -2.02 9.00
CA GLY A 106 10.12 -2.64 9.94
C GLY A 106 11.23 -3.39 9.21
N ILE A 107 10.88 -4.34 8.34
CA ILE A 107 11.90 -5.10 7.59
C ILE A 107 12.74 -4.20 6.67
N GLY A 108 12.14 -3.17 6.05
CA GLY A 108 12.86 -2.20 5.23
C GLY A 108 13.88 -1.37 6.03
N LEU A 109 13.56 -0.98 7.27
CA LEU A 109 14.48 -0.24 8.15
C LEU A 109 15.70 -1.06 8.57
N PHE A 110 15.57 -2.38 8.62
CA PHE A 110 16.69 -3.30 8.81
C PHE A 110 17.41 -3.65 7.50
N GLY A 111 17.03 -3.05 6.37
CA GLY A 111 17.64 -3.29 5.06
C GLY A 111 17.35 -4.68 4.51
N GLU A 112 16.26 -5.31 4.95
CA GLU A 112 15.92 -6.70 4.63
C GLU A 112 17.03 -7.71 4.95
N ASP A 113 17.88 -7.40 5.93
CA ASP A 113 18.98 -8.25 6.37
C ASP A 113 18.51 -9.15 7.53
N PRO A 114 18.40 -10.47 7.32
CA PRO A 114 18.00 -11.41 8.37
C PRO A 114 18.92 -11.36 9.59
N GLN A 115 20.23 -11.15 9.40
CA GLN A 115 21.18 -11.12 10.51
C GLN A 115 20.94 -9.91 11.42
N ARG A 116 20.61 -8.74 10.83
CA ARG A 116 20.27 -7.55 11.60
C ARG A 116 18.93 -7.70 12.32
N LEU A 117 17.94 -8.34 11.71
CA LEU A 117 16.66 -8.63 12.33
C LEU A 117 16.80 -9.60 13.52
N GLU A 118 17.59 -10.65 13.37
CA GLU A 118 17.90 -11.58 14.45
C GLU A 118 18.68 -10.92 15.59
N ALA A 119 19.65 -10.05 15.27
CA ALA A 119 20.38 -9.28 16.26
C ALA A 119 19.45 -8.34 17.04
N ALA A 120 18.51 -7.67 16.36
CA ALA A 120 17.51 -6.83 17.01
C ALA A 120 16.60 -7.64 17.93
N ALA A 121 16.14 -8.82 17.49
CA ALA A 121 15.35 -9.71 18.33
C ALA A 121 16.13 -10.19 19.57
N ARG A 122 17.42 -10.51 19.42
CA ARG A 122 18.30 -10.88 20.54
C ARG A 122 18.48 -9.73 21.53
N TYR A 123 18.73 -8.53 21.03
CA TYR A 123 18.86 -7.32 21.85
C TYR A 123 17.60 -7.08 22.71
N LEU A 124 16.41 -7.19 22.11
CA LEU A 124 15.14 -7.04 22.84
C LEU A 124 14.99 -8.10 23.94
N ARG A 125 15.26 -9.37 23.63
CA ARG A 125 15.15 -10.45 24.63
C ARG A 125 16.09 -10.25 25.83
N GLN A 126 17.28 -9.69 25.60
CA GLN A 126 18.25 -9.40 26.67
C GLN A 126 17.81 -8.27 27.60
N HIS A 127 16.97 -7.35 27.11
CA HIS A 127 16.49 -6.17 27.86
C HIS A 127 15.01 -6.29 28.25
N GLN A 128 14.42 -7.47 28.11
CA GLN A 128 13.10 -7.78 28.68
C GLN A 128 13.31 -8.21 30.13
N ASP A 129 13.52 -7.23 31.01
CA ASP A 129 13.45 -7.46 32.46
C ASP A 129 12.01 -7.85 32.83
N SER A 130 11.83 -9.06 33.34
CA SER A 130 10.60 -9.42 34.06
C SER A 130 10.81 -9.13 35.54
N PRO A 131 10.20 -8.08 36.13
CA PRO A 131 9.88 -8.13 37.55
C PRO A 131 8.68 -9.07 37.69
N THR A 132 8.94 -10.37 37.76
CA THR A 132 7.93 -11.29 38.29
C THR A 132 7.78 -10.94 39.76
N ALA A 133 6.80 -10.08 40.07
CA ALA A 133 6.38 -9.84 41.43
C ALA A 133 5.80 -11.15 41.98
N THR A 134 6.64 -11.96 42.61
CA THR A 134 6.21 -12.90 43.64
C THR A 134 5.64 -12.07 44.78
N VAL A 135 4.34 -11.81 44.72
CA VAL A 135 3.57 -11.43 45.91
C VAL A 135 3.40 -12.71 46.71
N THR A 136 4.31 -12.94 47.65
CA THR A 136 4.14 -13.93 48.70
C THR A 136 2.99 -13.47 49.58
N SER A 137 1.81 -14.04 49.38
CA SER A 137 0.71 -13.94 50.34
C SER A 137 1.09 -14.82 51.54
N THR A 138 1.63 -14.19 52.58
CA THR A 138 1.70 -14.78 53.91
C THR A 138 0.30 -14.83 54.52
N ARG A 139 0.06 -15.97 55.18
CA ARG A 139 -1.20 -16.45 55.79
C ARG A 139 -1.87 -15.47 56.74
#